data_AF-A0A6N9TJG8-F1
#
_entry.id   AF-A0A6N9TJG8-F1
#
_cell.length_a   1.000
_cell.length_b   1.000
_cell.length_c   1.000
_cell.angle_alpha   90.00
_cell.angle_beta   90.00
_cell.angle_gamma   90.00
#
_symmetry.space_group_name_H-M   'P 1'
#
loop_
_entity.id
_entity.type
_entity.pdbx_description
1 polymer ?
#
loop_
_entity_poly.entity_id
_entity_poly.type
_entity_poly.pdbx_seq_one_letter_code
_entity_poly.pdbx_strand_id
1 'polypeptide(L)'
;MIDFKYKVRRYIAEYSEETEELIAEHELIDFDLNKFKIEFGEINPEQPMFGCYPISPSNISFLEKYLGNELKWDFQKSSFFVEARAI
;
A
#
# COMPACT_ATOMS: atom_id res chain seq x y z
N MET A 1 6.55 2.67 7.18
CA MET A 1 7.97 2.35 6.91
C MET A 1 8.63 3.44 6.05
N ILE A 2 9.82 3.89 6.45
CA ILE A 2 10.66 4.82 5.66
C ILE A 2 11.69 4.00 4.88
N ASP A 3 11.72 4.19 3.57
CA ASP A 3 12.77 3.68 2.69
C ASP A 3 13.82 4.77 2.49
N PHE A 4 14.95 4.61 3.17
CA PHE A 4 16.06 5.58 3.14
C PHE A 4 16.79 5.63 1.79
N LYS A 5 16.75 4.54 0.99
CA LYS A 5 17.38 4.52 -0.34
C LYS A 5 16.67 5.46 -1.28
N TYR A 6 15.34 5.45 -1.24
CA TYR A 6 14.50 6.28 -2.12
C TYR A 6 13.98 7.56 -1.47
N LYS A 7 14.22 7.76 -0.16
CA LYS A 7 13.71 8.90 0.62
C LYS A 7 12.19 9.02 0.51
N VAL A 8 11.49 7.91 0.73
CA VAL A 8 10.02 7.87 0.74
C VAL A 8 9.50 7.13 1.97
N ARG A 9 8.32 7.53 2.44
CA ARG A 9 7.49 6.74 3.35
C ARG A 9 6.48 5.96 2.52
N ARG A 10 6.41 4.64 2.74
CA ARG A 10 5.37 3.78 2.15
C ARG A 10 4.34 3.40 3.19
N TYR A 11 3.08 3.40 2.77
CA TYR A 11 1.91 3.18 3.62
C TYR A 11 0.74 2.66 2.77
N ILE A 12 -0.31 2.20 3.44
CA ILE A 12 -1.60 1.91 2.82
C ILE A 12 -2.53 3.09 3.08
N ALA A 13 -3.05 3.69 2.02
CA ALA A 13 -4.06 4.73 2.11
C ALA A 13 -5.46 4.10 2.03
N GLU A 14 -6.36 4.53 2.90
CA GLU A 14 -7.77 4.17 2.88
C GLU A 14 -8.60 5.40 2.52
N TYR A 15 -9.44 5.28 1.50
CA TYR A 15 -10.33 6.34 1.01
C TYR A 15 -11.78 5.89 1.09
N SER A 16 -12.68 6.83 1.35
CA SER A 16 -14.12 6.58 1.32
C SER A 16 -14.62 6.37 -0.10
N GLU A 17 -15.39 5.31 -0.34
CA GLU A 17 -16.11 5.10 -1.61
C GLU A 17 -17.23 6.14 -1.84
N GLU A 18 -17.77 6.73 -0.77
CA GLU A 18 -18.87 7.70 -0.87
C GLU A 18 -18.38 9.11 -1.18
N THR A 19 -17.26 9.53 -0.56
CA THR A 19 -16.79 10.92 -0.57
C THR A 19 -15.47 11.12 -1.29
N GLU A 20 -14.76 10.03 -1.64
CA GLU A 20 -13.40 10.03 -2.16
C GLU A 20 -12.35 10.65 -1.21
N GLU A 21 -12.74 10.99 0.03
CA GLU A 21 -11.85 11.58 1.02
C GLU A 21 -10.96 10.51 1.67
N LEU A 22 -9.73 10.91 2.02
CA LEU A 22 -8.81 10.08 2.78
C LEU A 22 -9.34 9.86 4.20
N ILE A 23 -9.59 8.62 4.56
CA ILE A 23 -10.04 8.20 5.88
C ILE A 23 -8.84 7.99 6.80
N ALA A 24 -7.84 7.23 6.34
CA ALA A 24 -6.71 6.83 7.16
C ALA A 24 -5.46 6.47 6.34
N GLU A 25 -4.30 6.61 6.98
CA GLU A 25 -3.03 6.07 6.51
C GLU A 25 -2.58 4.96 7.47
N HIS A 26 -2.41 3.75 6.94
CA HIS A 26 -1.98 2.59 7.71
C HIS A 26 -0.50 2.31 7.46
N GLU A 27 0.27 2.23 8.53
CA GLU A 27 1.71 2.04 8.44
C GLU A 27 2.09 0.60 8.14
N LEU A 28 2.93 0.42 7.12
CA LEU A 28 3.64 -0.82 6.87
C LEU A 28 4.86 -0.90 7.81
N ILE A 29 5.10 -2.08 8.41
CA ILE A 29 6.28 -2.36 9.24
C ILE A 29 7.52 -2.69 8.41
N ASP A 30 7.33 -3.22 7.21
CA ASP A 30 8.40 -3.54 6.26
C ASP A 30 7.90 -3.42 4.81
N PHE A 31 8.81 -3.38 3.85
CA PHE A 31 8.49 -3.28 2.42
C PHE A 31 9.55 -3.96 1.55
N ASP A 32 9.32 -5.23 1.20
CA ASP A 32 10.13 -5.96 0.23
C ASP A 32 9.72 -5.57 -1.20
N LEU A 33 10.45 -4.62 -1.79
CA LEU A 33 10.13 -4.06 -3.10
C LEU A 33 9.89 -5.14 -4.16
N ASN A 34 10.70 -6.19 -4.22
CA ASN A 34 10.55 -7.21 -5.25
C ASN A 34 9.27 -8.04 -5.05
N LYS A 35 8.95 -8.38 -3.80
CA LYS A 35 7.71 -9.10 -3.50
C LYS A 35 6.47 -8.25 -3.77
N PHE A 36 6.50 -6.97 -3.40
CA PHE A 36 5.40 -6.05 -3.72
C PHE A 36 5.24 -5.88 -5.24
N LYS A 37 6.33 -5.78 -6.01
CA LYS A 37 6.23 -5.74 -7.48
C LYS A 37 5.54 -6.97 -8.05
N ILE A 38 5.90 -8.15 -7.57
CA ILE A 38 5.28 -9.41 -8.01
C ILE A 38 3.80 -9.42 -7.64
N GLU A 39 3.47 -9.07 -6.40
CA GLU A 39 2.09 -9.05 -5.89
C GLU A 39 1.17 -8.10 -6.68
N PHE A 40 1.68 -6.91 -7.01
CA PHE A 40 0.93 -5.87 -7.72
C PHE A 40 1.15 -5.90 -9.24
N GLY A 41 1.85 -6.91 -9.77
CA GLY A 41 2.07 -7.07 -11.21
C GLY A 41 2.90 -5.98 -11.86
N GLU A 42 3.80 -5.32 -11.12
CA GLU A 42 4.70 -4.30 -11.65
C GLU A 42 5.80 -4.95 -12.51
N ILE A 43 5.64 -4.83 -13.83
CA ILE A 43 6.52 -5.44 -14.83
C ILE A 43 7.82 -4.66 -15.03
N ASN A 44 7.88 -3.39 -14.62
CA ASN A 44 9.09 -2.59 -14.79
C ASN A 44 10.08 -2.84 -13.62
N PRO A 45 11.24 -3.48 -13.89
CA PRO A 45 12.23 -3.76 -12.86
C PRO A 45 12.84 -2.49 -12.24
N GLU A 46 12.82 -1.36 -12.95
CA GLU A 46 13.38 -0.09 -12.49
C GLU A 46 12.38 0.74 -11.66
N GLN A 47 11.07 0.50 -11.78
CA GLN A 47 10.02 1.28 -11.10
C GLN A 47 9.98 0.97 -9.60
N PRO A 48 10.35 1.88 -8.67
CA PRO A 48 10.39 1.58 -7.24
C PRO A 48 9.02 1.60 -6.53
N MET A 49 7.94 1.49 -7.31
CA MET A 49 6.55 1.58 -6.88
C MET A 49 6.23 2.91 -6.18
N PHE A 50 6.47 4.02 -6.89
CA PHE A 50 6.10 5.37 -6.42
C PHE A 50 4.68 5.82 -6.78
N GLY A 51 3.96 5.04 -7.59
CA GLY A 51 2.56 5.31 -7.92
C GLY A 51 1.58 4.87 -6.83
N CYS A 52 0.29 4.98 -7.14
CA CYS A 52 -0.79 4.42 -6.35
C CYS A 52 -1.15 3.02 -6.88
N TYR A 53 -1.01 2.00 -6.05
CA TYR A 53 -1.30 0.62 -6.43
C TYR A 53 -2.57 0.15 -5.74
N PRO A 54 -3.67 -0.11 -6.47
CA PRO A 54 -4.95 -0.50 -5.87
C PRO A 54 -4.84 -1.86 -5.20
N ILE A 55 -5.39 -1.95 -4.00
CA ILE A 55 -5.45 -3.19 -3.22
C ILE A 55 -6.79 -3.86 -3.51
N SER A 56 -6.72 -5.16 -3.77
CA SER A 56 -7.88 -6.01 -3.98
C SER A 56 -7.89 -7.15 -2.94
N PRO A 57 -9.01 -7.91 -2.82
CA PRO A 57 -9.08 -9.02 -1.87
C PRO A 57 -7.99 -10.08 -2.03
N SER A 58 -7.44 -10.27 -3.24
CA SER A 58 -6.35 -11.23 -3.46
C SER A 58 -5.03 -10.81 -2.80
N ASN A 59 -4.85 -9.52 -2.50
CA ASN A 59 -3.62 -9.01 -1.91
C ASN A 59 -3.60 -9.08 -0.38
N ILE A 60 -4.75 -9.32 0.28
CA ILE A 60 -4.88 -9.23 1.74
C ILE A 60 -3.87 -10.14 2.45
N SER A 61 -3.86 -11.44 2.11
CA SER A 61 -2.97 -12.43 2.72
C SER A 61 -1.48 -12.10 2.55
N PHE A 62 -1.14 -11.32 1.51
CA PHE A 62 0.21 -10.81 1.32
C PHE A 62 0.48 -9.63 2.26
N LEU A 63 -0.41 -8.64 2.27
CA LEU A 63 -0.26 -7.37 2.99
C LEU A 63 -0.30 -7.52 4.51
N GLU A 64 -1.06 -8.48 5.04
CA GLU A 64 -1.12 -8.76 6.48
C GLU A 64 0.24 -9.09 7.10
N LYS A 65 1.19 -9.59 6.29
CA LYS A 65 2.57 -9.87 6.74
C LYS A 65 3.40 -8.61 6.98
N TYR A 66 2.95 -7.47 6.42
CA TYR A 66 3.65 -6.20 6.44
C TYR A 66 2.91 -5.13 7.23
N LEU A 67 1.76 -5.44 7.83
CA LEU A 67 1.01 -4.51 8.65
C LEU A 67 1.45 -4.58 10.11
N GLY A 68 1.61 -3.42 10.75
CA GLY A 68 1.95 -3.34 12.17
C GLY A 68 0.76 -3.61 13.09
N ASN A 69 -0.47 -3.48 12.57
CA ASN A 69 -1.71 -3.69 13.28
C ASN A 69 -2.73 -4.36 12.35
N GLU A 70 -3.72 -5.03 12.92
CA GLU A 70 -4.84 -5.57 12.15
C GLU A 70 -5.62 -4.45 11.47
N LEU A 71 -5.85 -4.59 10.16
CA LEU A 71 -6.65 -3.68 9.35
C LEU A 71 -7.95 -4.38 8.95
N LYS A 72 -9.08 -3.74 9.21
CA LYS A 72 -10.37 -4.24 8.76
C LYS A 72 -10.64 -3.81 7.32
N TRP A 73 -10.48 -4.74 6.40
CA TRP A 73 -10.77 -4.52 4.99
C TRP A 73 -12.28 -4.50 4.71
N ASP A 74 -12.84 -3.33 4.41
CA ASP A 74 -14.25 -3.15 3.99
C ASP A 74 -14.32 -2.52 2.59
N PHE A 75 -14.09 -3.34 1.57
CA PHE A 75 -14.09 -2.91 0.16
C PHE A 75 -15.45 -2.44 -0.36
N GLN A 76 -16.53 -2.52 0.44
CA GLN A 76 -17.82 -1.95 0.07
C GLN A 76 -17.92 -0.47 0.45
N LYS A 77 -17.12 -0.02 1.43
CA LYS A 77 -17.16 1.33 1.97
C LYS A 77 -15.88 2.12 1.72
N SER A 78 -14.78 1.40 1.54
CA SER A 78 -13.46 2.01 1.39
C SER A 78 -12.69 1.39 0.22
N SER A 79 -11.98 2.24 -0.50
CA SER A 79 -10.90 1.83 -1.40
C SER A 79 -9.56 1.91 -0.70
N PHE A 80 -8.66 0.97 -1.01
CA PHE A 80 -7.35 0.89 -0.40
C PHE A 80 -6.25 0.90 -1.46
N PHE A 81 -5.15 1.61 -1.19
CA PHE A 81 -4.01 1.71 -2.09
C PHE A 81 -2.68 1.60 -1.35
N VAL A 82 -1.68 0.96 -1.96
CA VAL A 82 -0.28 1.12 -1.55
C VAL A 82 0.25 2.39 -2.19
N GLU A 83 0.78 3.29 -1.38
CA GLU A 83 1.31 4.58 -1.81
C GLU A 83 2.70 4.86 -1.26
N ALA A 84 3.40 5.80 -1.91
CA ALA A 84 4.68 6.32 -1.47
C ALA A 84 4.65 7.86 -1.43
N ARG A 85 5.07 8.45 -0.31
CA ARG A 85 5.20 9.90 -0.14
C ARG A 85 6.66 10.26 0.12
N ALA A 86 7.17 11.31 -0.55
CA ALA A 86 8.51 11.83 -0.30
C ALA A 86 8.67 12.29 1.16
N ILE A 87 9.87 12.11 1.72
CA ILE A 87 10.27 12.62 3.05
C ILE A 87 11.36 13.69 2.95
#